data_AF-A0A8I0TN84-F1
#
_entry.id   AF-A0A8I0TN84-F1
#
_cell.length_a   1.000
_cell.length_b   1.000
_cell.length_c   1.000
_cell.angle_alpha   90.00
_cell.angle_beta   90.00
_cell.angle_gamma   90.00
#
_symmetry.space_group_name_H-M   'P 1'
#
loop_
_entity.id
_entity.type
_entity.pdbx_description
1 polymer ?
#
loop_
_entity_poly.entity_id
_entity_poly.type
_entity_poly.pdbx_seq_one_letter_code
_entity_poly.pdbx_strand_id
1 'polypeptide(L)'
;MDRQHVVTALENALTDVLERPVTGLTGDVKLFADLHLDSTTMLEMLMFLEDSIGLAVDPEELDADDFVSVGTFTDFVLATQGEQVAA
;
A
#
# COMPACT_ATOMS: atom_id res chain seq x y z
N MET A 1 2.60 8.02 -12.14
CA MET A 1 2.20 8.38 -10.77
C MET A 1 3.42 8.76 -9.98
N ASP A 2 3.26 9.61 -8.96
CA ASP A 2 4.35 10.00 -8.06
C ASP A 2 4.25 9.22 -6.73
N ARG A 3 5.40 8.91 -6.12
CA ARG A 3 5.48 8.26 -4.80
C ARG A 3 4.62 8.94 -3.74
N GLN A 4 4.56 10.27 -3.74
CA GLN A 4 3.74 11.02 -2.78
C GLN A 4 2.24 10.70 -2.90
N HIS A 5 1.71 10.49 -4.10
CA HIS A 5 0.31 10.11 -4.26
C HIS A 5 0.01 8.73 -3.68
N VAL A 6 0.92 7.77 -3.89
CA VAL A 6 0.77 6.41 -3.33
C VAL A 6 0.82 6.47 -1.80
N VAL A 7 1.75 7.22 -1.23
CA VAL A 7 1.84 7.40 0.23
C VAL A 7 0.58 8.05 0.79
N THR A 8 0.04 9.09 0.16
CA THR A 8 -1.21 9.72 0.62
C THR A 8 -2.41 8.76 0.53
N ALA A 9 -2.50 7.97 -0.53
CA ALA A 9 -3.54 6.95 -0.64
C ALA A 9 -3.39 5.87 0.43
N LEU A 10 -2.15 5.47 0.73
CA LEU A 10 -1.82 4.52 1.78
C LEU A 10 -2.17 5.07 3.17
N GLU A 11 -1.89 6.34 3.45
CA GLU A 11 -2.29 7.01 4.69
C GLU A 11 -3.81 7.00 4.90
N ASN A 12 -4.58 7.27 3.84
CA ASN A 12 -6.03 7.21 3.90
C ASN A 12 -6.52 5.78 4.12
N ALA A 13 -6.03 4.81 3.34
CA ALA A 13 -6.38 3.41 3.47
C ALA A 13 -6.09 2.86 4.87
N LEU A 14 -4.88 3.14 5.39
CA LEU A 14 -4.50 2.74 6.74
C LEU A 14 -5.31 3.46 7.81
N THR A 15 -5.73 4.70 7.57
CA THR A 15 -6.58 5.43 8.52
C THR A 15 -7.94 4.78 8.67
N ASP A 16 -8.54 4.35 7.55
CA ASP A 16 -9.83 3.66 7.55
C ASP A 16 -9.71 2.25 8.11
N VAL A 17 -8.72 1.47 7.68
CA VAL A 17 -8.55 0.06 8.10
C VAL A 17 -8.10 -0.08 9.56
N LEU A 18 -7.20 0.79 10.04
CA LEU A 18 -6.73 0.75 11.43
C LEU A 18 -7.65 1.53 12.38
N GLU A 19 -8.74 2.09 11.88
CA GLU A 19 -9.69 2.95 12.61
C GLU A 19 -8.99 4.07 13.43
N ARG A 20 -7.82 4.53 12.96
CA ARG A 20 -6.98 5.52 13.66
C ARG A 20 -6.28 6.41 12.64
N PRO A 21 -6.10 7.71 12.93
CA PRO A 21 -5.41 8.60 12.00
C PRO A 21 -3.96 8.18 11.80
N VAL A 22 -3.61 7.81 10.57
CA VAL A 22 -2.24 7.52 10.14
C VAL A 22 -1.77 8.66 9.24
N THR A 23 -0.79 9.43 9.71
CA THR A 23 -0.26 10.59 8.99
C THR A 23 1.26 10.66 9.14
N GLY A 24 1.93 11.18 8.12
CA GLY A 24 3.39 11.29 8.09
C GLY A 24 4.10 9.97 7.86
N LEU A 25 3.52 9.06 7.06
CA LEU A 25 4.18 7.80 6.72
C LEU A 25 5.47 8.09 5.95
N THR A 26 6.59 7.68 6.53
CA THR A 26 7.91 7.69 5.87
C THR A 26 8.19 6.31 5.28
N GLY A 27 9.02 6.26 4.23
CA GLY A 27 9.37 5.00 3.56
C GLY A 27 9.96 3.93 4.49
N ASP A 28 10.58 4.33 5.60
CA ASP A 28 11.17 3.42 6.60
C ASP A 28 10.15 2.77 7.55
N VAL A 29 8.88 3.20 7.56
CA VAL A 29 7.84 2.64 8.44
C VAL A 29 7.51 1.23 8.01
N LYS A 30 7.55 0.29 8.94
CA LYS A 30 7.23 -1.11 8.70
C LYS A 30 5.75 -1.38 8.84
N LEU A 31 5.12 -1.84 7.76
CA LEU A 31 3.66 -2.07 7.73
C LEU A 31 3.24 -3.16 8.73
N PHE A 32 3.92 -4.31 8.74
CA PHE A 32 3.63 -5.37 9.70
C PHE A 32 4.12 -5.04 11.12
N ALA A 33 5.35 -4.54 11.26
CA ALA A 33 5.97 -4.42 12.58
C ALA A 33 5.55 -3.14 13.34
N ASP A 34 5.45 -2.00 12.66
CA ASP A 34 5.08 -0.73 13.31
C ASP A 34 3.56 -0.53 13.31
N LEU A 35 2.90 -0.83 12.18
CA LEU A 35 1.45 -0.62 12.05
C LEU A 35 0.61 -1.83 12.47
N HIS A 36 1.24 -2.97 12.77
CA HIS A 36 0.55 -4.21 13.17
C HIS A 36 -0.50 -4.65 12.14
N LEU A 37 -0.18 -4.52 10.86
CA LEU A 37 -1.03 -5.05 9.81
C LEU A 37 -1.08 -6.58 9.88
N ASP A 38 -2.27 -7.13 9.73
CA ASP A 38 -2.55 -8.54 9.54
C ASP A 38 -2.98 -8.80 8.09
N SER A 39 -3.03 -10.08 7.70
CA SER A 39 -3.46 -10.51 6.35
C SER A 39 -4.86 -9.98 5.98
N THR A 40 -5.77 -9.89 6.95
CA THR A 40 -7.12 -9.34 6.74
C THR A 40 -7.06 -7.84 6.43
N THR A 41 -6.37 -7.07 7.27
CA THR A 41 -6.23 -5.62 7.08
C THR A 41 -5.43 -5.27 5.83
N MET A 42 -4.51 -6.14 5.41
CA MET A 42 -3.81 -5.98 4.13
C MET A 42 -4.79 -6.03 2.96
N LEU A 43 -5.67 -7.04 2.90
CA LEU A 43 -6.66 -7.16 1.83
C LEU A 43 -7.61 -5.96 1.80
N GLU A 44 -8.04 -5.48 2.97
CA GLU A 44 -8.87 -4.27 3.07
C GLU A 44 -8.15 -3.02 2.57
N MET A 45 -6.87 -2.87 2.93
CA MET A 45 -6.03 -1.77 2.45
C MET A 45 -5.87 -1.82 0.93
N LEU A 46 -5.65 -3.01 0.34
CA LEU A 46 -5.54 -3.18 -1.10
C LEU A 46 -6.83 -2.79 -1.82
N MET A 47 -7.99 -3.26 -1.35
CA MET A 47 -9.29 -2.86 -1.90
C MET A 47 -9.50 -1.33 -1.84
N PHE A 48 -9.01 -0.68 -0.78
CA PHE A 48 -9.09 0.78 -0.67
C PHE A 48 -8.18 1.49 -1.68
N LEU A 49 -6.97 0.96 -1.91
CA LEU A 49 -6.04 1.49 -2.90
C LEU A 49 -6.54 1.23 -4.33
N GLU A 50 -7.17 0.09 -4.59
CA GLU A 50 -7.87 -0.22 -5.84
C GLU A 50 -8.91 0.87 -6.17
N ASP A 51 -9.77 1.21 -5.22
CA ASP A 51 -10.81 2.24 -5.40
C ASP A 51 -10.21 3.65 -5.49
N SER A 52 -9.21 3.95 -4.65
CA SER A 52 -8.65 5.29 -4.53
C SER A 52 -7.77 5.70 -5.71
N ILE A 53 -6.89 4.79 -6.15
CA ILE A 53 -5.85 5.08 -7.16
C ILE A 53 -5.90 4.11 -8.36
N GLY A 54 -6.90 3.23 -8.43
CA GLY A 54 -7.01 2.25 -9.53
C GLY A 54 -5.93 1.18 -9.48
N LEU A 55 -5.34 0.92 -8.30
CA LEU A 55 -4.26 -0.05 -8.15
C LEU A 55 -4.78 -1.48 -8.29
N ALA A 56 -4.66 -2.12 -9.45
CA ALA A 56 -4.97 -3.55 -9.58
C ALA A 56 -3.76 -4.40 -9.17
N VAL A 57 -3.84 -5.06 -8.00
CA VAL A 57 -2.78 -5.93 -7.49
C VAL A 57 -3.40 -7.27 -7.07
N ASP A 58 -2.81 -8.37 -7.53
CA ASP A 58 -3.24 -9.69 -7.12
C ASP A 58 -2.62 -10.07 -5.76
N PRO A 59 -3.43 -10.33 -4.71
CA PRO A 59 -2.92 -10.79 -3.43
C PRO A 59 -2.19 -12.14 -3.49
N GLU A 60 -2.36 -12.93 -4.55
CA GLU A 60 -1.60 -14.17 -4.76
C GLU A 60 -0.17 -13.91 -5.28
N GLU A 61 0.07 -12.78 -5.95
CA GLU A 61 1.39 -12.38 -6.46
C GLU A 61 2.21 -11.60 -5.42
N LEU A 62 1.57 -11.21 -4.33
CA LEU A 62 2.13 -10.42 -3.26
C LEU A 62 2.91 -11.28 -2.27
N ASP A 63 4.20 -10.99 -2.09
CA ASP A 63 5.02 -11.62 -1.06
C ASP A 63 5.08 -10.77 0.21
N ALA A 64 5.36 -11.41 1.35
CA ALA A 64 5.54 -10.72 2.63
C ALA A 64 6.69 -9.70 2.56
N ASP A 65 7.67 -9.93 1.69
CA ASP A 65 8.79 -9.02 1.45
C ASP A 65 8.35 -7.67 0.82
N ASP A 66 7.30 -7.66 0.00
CA ASP A 66 6.77 -6.43 -0.62
C ASP A 66 6.08 -5.50 0.39
N PHE A 67 5.68 -6.06 1.54
CA PHE A 67 5.01 -5.37 2.63
C PHE A 67 5.90 -5.11 3.84
N VAL A 68 7.22 -5.23 3.68
CA VAL A 68 8.17 -4.95 4.76
C VAL A 68 8.08 -3.50 5.22
N SER A 69 7.95 -2.56 4.29
CA SER A 69 7.92 -1.13 4.58
C SER A 69 7.03 -0.36 3.60
N VAL A 70 6.60 0.84 4.02
CA VAL A 70 5.89 1.79 3.15
C VAL A 70 6.69 2.06 1.87
N GLY A 71 8.01 2.16 1.97
CA GLY A 71 8.90 2.39 0.83
C GLY A 71 8.84 1.24 -0.17
N THR A 72 9.04 0.01 0.32
CA THR A 72 8.98 -1.20 -0.52
C THR A 72 7.62 -1.34 -1.20
N PHE A 73 6.54 -1.18 -0.44
CA PHE A 73 5.19 -1.27 -0.97
C PHE A 73 4.92 -0.19 -2.02
N THR A 74 5.36 1.05 -1.76
CA THR A 74 5.19 2.13 -2.73
C THR A 74 5.98 1.88 -4.02
N ASP A 75 7.20 1.32 -3.91
CA ASP A 75 7.99 0.95 -5.08
C ASP A 75 7.31 -0.16 -5.88
N PHE A 76 6.75 -1.16 -5.20
CA PHE A 76 5.95 -2.21 -5.83
C PHE A 76 4.76 -1.63 -6.60
N VAL A 77 3.95 -0.78 -5.95
CA VAL A 77 2.79 -0.12 -6.58
C VAL A 77 3.18 0.71 -7.81
N LEU A 78 4.29 1.45 -7.72
CA LEU A 78 4.78 2.25 -8.85
C LEU A 78 5.29 1.38 -10.00
N ALA A 79 5.89 0.22 -9.71
CA ALA A 79 6.29 -0.75 -10.73
C ALA A 79 5.07 -1.36 -11.44
N THR A 80 4.09 -1.85 -10.68
CA THR A 80 2.87 -2.47 -11.23
C THR A 80 2.08 -1.50 -12.11
N GLN A 81 1.92 -0.24 -11.70
CA GLN A 81 1.26 0.77 -12.53
C GLN A 81 2.10 1.21 -13.74
N GLY A 82 3.43 1.10 -13.68
CA GLY A 82 4.29 1.30 -14.85
C GLY A 82 4.09 0.23 -15.92
N GLU A 83 3.84 -1.01 -15.50
CA GLU A 83 3.63 -2.16 -16.40
C GLU A 83 2.22 -2.19 -17.03
N GLN A 84 1.19 -1.75 -16.30
CA GLN A 84 -0.20 -1.68 -16.80
C GLN A 84 -0.38 -0.72 -18.00
N VAL A 85 0.50 0.27 -18.19
CA VAL A 85 0.44 1.21 -19.32
C VAL A 85 1.10 0.64 -20.59
N ALA A 86 1.86 -0.46 -20.47
CA ALA A 86 2.62 -1.05 -21.57
C ALA A 86 1.96 -2.25 -22.27
N ALA A 87 0.76 -2.67 -21.82
CA ALA A 87 0.03 -3.83 -22.34
C ALA A 87 -1.14 -3.46 -23.28
#